data_AF-A0A1S2CGL6-F1
#
_entry.id   AF-A0A1S2CGL6-F1
#
_cell.length_a   1.000
_cell.length_b   1.000
_cell.length_c   1.000
_cell.angle_alpha   90.00
_cell.angle_beta   90.00
_cell.angle_gamma   90.00
#
_symmetry.space_group_name_H-M   'P 1'
#
loop_
_entity.id
_entity.type
_entity.pdbx_description
1 polymer ?
#
loop_
_entity_poly.entity_id
_entity_poly.type
_entity_poly.pdbx_seq_one_letter_code
_entity_poly.pdbx_strand_id
1 'polypeptide(L)'
;DRIFPDKPLTPLDEATKTQALAWEKRLDEEAGPAVRCYSYHHFLQRPKIVVPLLTAGTPFYNRILLSLTFSRVNEVMRKWMKINEKTAEESRKVMEDLLIELAEAYSQQPFLAGKSFSRADLSAAALFAPLFQPEAYPVPWPKPARIPKEIQTWLTQWQPQLQVLNKIYTDYR
;
A
#
# COMPACT_ATOMS: atom_id res chain seq x y z
N ASP A 1 -0.78 18.34 -10.46
CA ASP A 1 -1.61 19.56 -10.63
C ASP A 1 -0.77 20.82 -10.82
N ARG A 2 -0.04 21.33 -9.82
CA ARG A 2 0.77 22.58 -9.98
C ARG A 2 1.89 22.48 -11.02
N ILE A 3 2.49 21.30 -11.19
CA ILE A 3 3.63 21.05 -12.09
C ILE A 3 3.18 20.49 -13.44
N PHE A 4 2.05 19.78 -13.47
CA PHE A 4 1.46 19.15 -14.66
C PHE A 4 -0.04 19.49 -14.70
N PRO A 5 -0.40 20.67 -15.23
CA PRO A 5 -1.79 21.14 -15.24
C PRO A 5 -2.66 20.43 -16.27
N ASP A 6 -2.08 19.86 -17.33
CA ASP A 6 -2.81 19.22 -18.43
C ASP A 6 -3.37 17.83 -18.07
N LYS A 7 -2.97 17.28 -16.91
CA LYS A 7 -3.46 16.00 -16.36
C LYS A 7 -3.75 16.16 -14.85
N PRO A 8 -4.77 16.94 -14.47
CA PRO A 8 -5.04 17.20 -13.06
C PRO A 8 -5.63 15.95 -12.40
N LEU A 9 -5.09 15.59 -11.23
CA LEU A 9 -5.63 14.53 -10.38
C LEU A 9 -6.69 15.06 -9.39
N THR A 10 -6.75 16.37 -9.23
CA THR A 10 -7.88 17.04 -8.58
C THR A 10 -8.96 17.38 -9.60
N PRO A 11 -10.19 16.87 -9.44
CA PRO A 11 -11.34 17.28 -10.24
C PRO A 11 -11.60 18.80 -10.15
N LEU A 12 -12.18 19.38 -11.20
CA LEU A 12 -12.50 20.81 -11.26
C LEU A 12 -13.83 21.16 -10.58
N ASP A 13 -14.80 20.24 -10.64
CA ASP A 13 -16.08 20.41 -9.95
C ASP A 13 -15.88 20.31 -8.43
N GLU A 14 -16.42 21.26 -7.67
CA GLU A 14 -16.12 21.37 -6.24
C GLU A 14 -16.64 20.17 -5.41
N ALA A 15 -17.75 19.55 -5.81
CA ALA A 15 -18.28 18.38 -5.12
C ALA A 15 -17.36 17.17 -5.31
N THR A 16 -16.98 16.87 -6.54
CA THR A 16 -16.04 15.77 -6.87
C THR A 16 -14.65 16.02 -6.31
N LYS A 17 -14.17 17.27 -6.31
CA LYS A 17 -12.91 17.66 -5.66
C LYS A 17 -12.92 17.40 -4.16
N THR A 18 -13.99 17.79 -3.48
CA THR A 18 -14.14 17.57 -2.04
C THR A 18 -14.15 16.07 -1.73
N GLN A 19 -14.86 15.27 -2.53
CA GLN A 19 -14.88 13.82 -2.40
C GLN A 19 -13.49 13.20 -2.63
N ALA A 20 -12.76 13.64 -3.65
CA ALA A 20 -11.42 13.13 -3.96
C ALA A 20 -10.43 13.39 -2.82
N LEU A 21 -10.47 14.60 -2.24
CA LEU A 21 -9.63 14.98 -1.09
C LEU A 21 -10.01 14.21 0.18
N ALA A 22 -11.30 13.96 0.41
CA ALA A 22 -11.75 13.17 1.55
C ALA A 22 -11.25 11.72 1.47
N TRP A 23 -11.35 11.09 0.30
CA TRP A 23 -10.80 9.76 0.06
C TRP A 23 -9.29 9.70 0.23
N GLU A 24 -8.55 10.61 -0.42
CA GLU A 24 -7.09 10.71 -0.29
C GLU A 24 -6.67 10.79 1.18
N LYS A 25 -7.29 11.72 1.93
CA LYS A 25 -6.98 11.92 3.35
C LYS A 25 -7.27 10.68 4.18
N ARG A 26 -8.46 10.08 4.03
CA ARG A 26 -8.84 8.89 4.81
C ARG A 26 -7.93 7.71 4.50
N LEU A 27 -7.59 7.48 3.24
CA LEU A 27 -6.70 6.40 2.85
C LEU A 27 -5.27 6.61 3.38
N ASP A 28 -4.76 7.85 3.38
CA ASP A 28 -3.47 8.18 4.00
C ASP A 28 -3.48 7.95 5.52
N GLU A 29 -4.58 8.32 6.20
CA GLU A 29 -4.73 8.17 7.66
C GLU A 29 -4.96 6.71 8.10
N GLU A 30 -5.66 5.90 7.29
CA GLU A 30 -6.07 4.54 7.64
C GLU A 30 -5.26 3.47 6.88
N ALA A 31 -5.34 3.44 5.55
CA ALA A 31 -4.76 2.39 4.73
C ALA A 31 -3.22 2.39 4.81
N GLY A 32 -2.58 3.57 4.72
CA GLY A 32 -1.12 3.69 4.74
C GLY A 32 -0.47 3.13 6.01
N PRO A 33 -0.93 3.52 7.22
CA PRO A 33 -0.49 2.92 8.47
C PRO A 33 -0.83 1.44 8.58
N ALA A 34 -2.04 1.02 8.20
CA ALA A 34 -2.48 -0.36 8.31
C ALA A 34 -1.65 -1.33 7.44
N VAL A 35 -1.47 -1.00 6.15
CA VAL A 35 -0.65 -1.79 5.22
C VAL A 35 0.78 -1.93 5.73
N ARG A 36 1.39 -0.83 6.20
CA ARG A 36 2.74 -0.87 6.76
C ARG A 36 2.82 -1.71 8.03
N CYS A 37 1.90 -1.51 8.97
CA CYS A 37 1.88 -2.23 10.24
C CYS A 37 1.74 -3.74 10.02
N TYR A 38 0.74 -4.16 9.23
CA TYR A 38 0.51 -5.56 8.90
C TYR A 38 1.72 -6.18 8.17
N SER A 39 2.19 -5.52 7.10
CA SER A 39 3.34 -6.01 6.33
C SER A 39 4.59 -6.14 7.20
N TYR A 40 4.96 -5.08 7.92
CA TYR A 40 6.15 -5.08 8.75
C TYR A 40 6.08 -6.06 9.92
N HIS A 41 4.90 -6.29 10.50
CA HIS A 41 4.74 -7.30 11.56
C HIS A 41 5.25 -8.67 11.12
N HIS A 42 4.85 -9.12 9.93
CA HIS A 42 5.23 -10.42 9.39
C HIS A 42 6.62 -10.43 8.73
N PHE A 43 7.04 -9.31 8.12
CA PHE A 43 8.29 -9.28 7.35
C PHE A 43 9.52 -8.83 8.17
N LEU A 44 9.39 -8.00 9.21
CA LEU A 44 10.55 -7.49 9.95
C LEU A 44 11.39 -8.57 10.65
N GLN A 45 10.82 -9.74 10.92
CA GLN A 45 11.58 -10.89 11.42
C GLN A 45 12.43 -11.59 10.34
N ARG A 46 12.39 -11.12 9.08
CA ARG A 46 13.00 -11.72 7.89
C ARG A 46 13.92 -10.70 7.19
N PRO A 47 15.09 -10.36 7.74
CA PRO A 47 16.02 -9.35 7.19
C PRO A 47 16.36 -9.56 5.71
N LYS A 48 16.55 -10.82 5.30
CA LYS A 48 16.88 -11.18 3.91
C LYS A 48 15.81 -10.79 2.89
N ILE A 49 14.59 -10.50 3.35
CA ILE A 49 13.47 -10.02 2.53
C ILE A 49 13.31 -8.50 2.64
N VAL A 50 13.32 -7.98 3.87
CA VAL A 50 13.03 -6.56 4.12
C VAL A 50 14.17 -5.64 3.69
N VAL A 51 15.42 -6.02 3.94
CA VAL A 51 16.56 -5.15 3.63
C VAL A 51 16.59 -4.76 2.14
N PRO A 52 16.48 -5.69 1.17
CA PRO A 52 16.39 -5.34 -0.25
C PRO A 52 15.26 -4.35 -0.58
N LEU A 53 14.08 -4.51 0.05
CA LEU A 53 12.92 -3.64 -0.16
C LEU A 53 13.18 -2.22 0.37
N LEU A 54 13.73 -2.10 1.59
CA LEU A 54 14.04 -0.80 2.20
C LEU A 54 15.19 -0.06 1.52
N THR A 55 16.10 -0.80 0.88
CA THR A 55 17.25 -0.21 0.15
C THR A 55 17.03 -0.09 -1.35
N ALA A 56 15.81 -0.34 -1.83
CA ALA A 56 15.48 -0.23 -3.25
C ALA A 56 15.80 1.18 -3.77
N GLY A 57 16.48 1.27 -4.92
CA GLY A 57 16.91 2.56 -5.49
C GLY A 57 18.08 3.24 -4.77
N THR A 58 18.71 2.59 -3.78
CA THR A 58 19.87 3.14 -3.06
C THR A 58 21.18 2.40 -3.38
N PRO A 59 22.36 3.01 -3.15
CA PRO A 59 23.66 2.37 -3.40
C PRO A 59 23.86 1.07 -2.63
N PHE A 60 24.64 0.13 -3.20
CA PHE A 60 24.80 -1.22 -2.64
C PHE A 60 25.35 -1.26 -1.20
N TYR A 61 26.16 -0.28 -0.80
CA TYR A 61 26.73 -0.21 0.55
C TYR A 61 25.65 0.03 1.62
N ASN A 62 24.53 0.68 1.27
CA ASN A 62 23.39 0.85 2.18
C ASN A 62 22.77 -0.51 2.56
N ARG A 63 22.78 -1.47 1.63
CA ARG A 63 22.34 -2.84 1.90
C ARG A 63 23.21 -3.53 2.94
N ILE A 64 24.53 -3.35 2.85
CA ILE A 64 25.49 -3.93 3.81
C ILE A 64 25.29 -3.29 5.18
N LEU A 65 25.33 -1.96 5.24
CA LEU A 65 25.13 -1.19 6.48
C LEU A 65 23.80 -1.55 7.15
N LEU A 66 22.70 -1.50 6.40
CA LEU A 66 21.38 -1.82 6.93
C LEU A 66 21.28 -3.26 7.42
N SER A 67 21.95 -4.22 6.74
CA SER A 67 21.97 -5.61 7.20
C SER A 67 22.68 -5.78 8.54
N LEU A 68 23.76 -5.03 8.78
CA LEU A 68 24.53 -5.08 10.04
C LEU A 68 23.74 -4.45 11.20
N THR A 69 23.00 -3.38 10.94
CA THR A 69 22.22 -2.67 11.96
C THR A 69 20.74 -3.08 12.00
N PHE A 70 20.36 -4.16 11.30
CA PHE A 70 18.95 -4.47 11.07
C PHE A 70 18.17 -4.79 12.35
N SER A 71 18.80 -5.44 13.34
CA SER A 71 18.15 -5.70 14.64
C SER A 71 17.67 -4.41 15.29
N ARG A 72 18.52 -3.38 15.26
CA ARG A 72 18.19 -2.05 15.79
C ARG A 72 17.10 -1.36 14.99
N VAL A 73 17.14 -1.46 13.66
CA VAL A 73 16.10 -0.90 12.78
C VAL A 73 14.76 -1.58 13.04
N ASN A 74 14.73 -2.91 13.16
CA ASN A 74 13.54 -3.67 13.52
C ASN A 74 12.95 -3.20 14.87
N GLU A 75 13.77 -3.06 15.91
CA GLU A 75 13.33 -2.54 17.21
C GLU A 75 12.74 -1.12 17.11
N VAL A 76 13.42 -0.22 16.41
CA VAL A 76 12.98 1.18 16.25
C VAL A 76 11.66 1.24 15.47
N MET A 77 11.55 0.49 14.36
CA MET A 77 10.33 0.44 13.57
C MET A 77 9.16 -0.12 14.39
N ARG A 78 9.37 -1.24 15.10
CA ARG A 78 8.33 -1.82 15.96
C ARG A 78 7.88 -0.88 17.06
N LYS A 79 8.82 -0.17 17.71
CA LYS A 79 8.49 0.79 18.77
C LYS A 79 7.77 2.02 18.23
N TRP A 80 8.31 2.67 17.20
CA TRP A 80 7.78 3.92 16.66
C TRP A 80 6.43 3.74 15.97
N MET A 81 6.27 2.67 15.20
CA MET A 81 5.01 2.32 14.52
C MET A 81 4.08 1.46 15.38
N LYS A 82 4.45 1.18 16.64
CA LYS A 82 3.71 0.33 17.59
C LYS A 82 3.40 -1.09 17.09
N ILE A 83 4.22 -1.66 16.20
CA ILE A 83 3.97 -2.95 15.54
C ILE A 83 4.10 -4.11 16.52
N ASN A 84 2.97 -4.74 16.81
CA ASN A 84 2.82 -5.98 17.56
C ASN A 84 1.64 -6.81 17.01
N GLU A 85 1.41 -7.99 17.57
CA GLU A 85 0.34 -8.91 17.13
C GLU A 85 -1.05 -8.25 17.16
N LYS A 86 -1.39 -7.56 18.25
CA LYS A 86 -2.69 -6.90 18.41
C LYS A 86 -2.88 -5.81 17.36
N THR A 87 -1.91 -4.93 17.18
CA THR A 87 -2.01 -3.83 16.21
C THR A 87 -1.97 -4.33 14.77
N ALA A 88 -1.28 -5.45 14.50
CA ALA A 88 -1.27 -6.07 13.17
C ALA A 88 -2.63 -6.67 12.84
N GLU A 89 -3.29 -7.31 13.81
CA GLU A 89 -4.65 -7.82 13.67
C GLU A 89 -5.69 -6.70 13.51
N GLU A 90 -5.55 -5.60 14.26
CA GLU A 90 -6.38 -4.39 14.06
C GLU A 90 -6.16 -3.80 12.66
N SER A 91 -4.90 -3.70 12.22
CA SER A 91 -4.56 -3.22 10.88
C SER A 91 -5.10 -4.12 9.77
N ARG A 92 -5.10 -5.44 10.00
CA ARG A 92 -5.72 -6.40 9.08
C ARG A 92 -7.19 -6.07 8.88
N LYS A 93 -7.97 -5.92 9.95
CA LYS A 93 -9.40 -5.58 9.87
C LYS A 93 -9.65 -4.26 9.14
N VAL A 94 -8.87 -3.22 9.45
CA VAL A 94 -8.96 -1.92 8.75
C VAL A 94 -8.75 -2.08 7.23
N MET A 95 -7.74 -2.86 6.82
CA MET A 95 -7.51 -3.12 5.39
C MET A 95 -8.66 -3.92 4.77
N GLU A 96 -9.16 -4.93 5.46
CA GLU A 96 -10.27 -5.78 4.99
C GLU A 96 -11.55 -4.95 4.78
N ASP A 97 -11.91 -4.10 5.75
CA ASP A 97 -13.06 -3.20 5.67
C ASP A 97 -12.91 -2.20 4.52
N LEU A 98 -11.74 -1.58 4.38
CA LEU A 98 -11.44 -0.66 3.26
C LEU A 98 -11.48 -1.37 1.91
N LEU A 99 -10.98 -2.60 1.80
CA LEU A 99 -11.02 -3.37 0.55
C LEU A 99 -12.44 -3.73 0.14
N ILE A 100 -13.32 -4.03 1.09
CA ILE A 100 -14.76 -4.23 0.82
C ILE A 100 -15.37 -2.93 0.29
N GLU A 101 -15.17 -1.82 1.02
CA GLU A 101 -15.74 -0.52 0.66
C GLU A 101 -15.24 -0.03 -0.71
N LEU A 102 -13.94 -0.16 -0.98
CA LEU A 102 -13.35 0.18 -2.27
C LEU A 102 -13.93 -0.67 -3.39
N ALA A 103 -14.02 -2.00 -3.20
CA ALA A 103 -14.59 -2.88 -4.20
C ALA A 103 -16.06 -2.54 -4.49
N GLU A 104 -16.85 -2.21 -3.46
CA GLU A 104 -18.22 -1.74 -3.62
C GLU A 104 -18.29 -0.43 -4.40
N ALA A 105 -17.46 0.56 -4.03
CA ALA A 105 -17.41 1.85 -4.72
C ALA A 105 -17.08 1.69 -6.22
N TYR A 106 -16.06 0.89 -6.55
CA TYR A 106 -15.68 0.62 -7.94
C TYR A 106 -16.71 -0.24 -8.71
N SER A 107 -17.58 -0.97 -8.00
CA SER A 107 -18.68 -1.70 -8.64
C SER A 107 -19.83 -0.79 -9.09
N GLN A 108 -20.01 0.35 -8.41
CA GLN A 108 -21.11 1.29 -8.68
C GLN A 108 -20.71 2.41 -9.64
N GLN A 109 -19.42 2.79 -9.64
CA GLN A 109 -18.90 3.89 -10.45
C GLN A 109 -17.45 3.61 -10.88
N PRO A 110 -16.98 4.20 -11.99
CA PRO A 110 -15.65 3.89 -12.52
C PRO A 110 -14.49 4.36 -11.63
N PHE A 111 -14.68 5.40 -10.80
CA PHE A 111 -13.66 5.99 -9.94
C PHE A 111 -14.25 6.46 -8.61
N LEU A 112 -13.43 6.58 -7.56
CA LEU A 112 -13.88 6.91 -6.20
C LEU A 112 -14.51 8.31 -6.04
N ALA A 113 -14.14 9.25 -6.91
CA ALA A 113 -14.60 10.64 -6.85
C ALA A 113 -15.38 11.07 -8.11
N GLY A 114 -16.01 10.12 -8.81
CA GLY A 114 -16.90 10.40 -9.93
C GLY A 114 -16.51 9.69 -11.22
N LYS A 115 -16.50 10.43 -12.34
CA LYS A 115 -16.39 9.87 -13.71
C LYS A 115 -14.97 9.84 -14.28
N SER A 116 -13.99 10.41 -13.58
CA SER A 116 -12.60 10.49 -14.03
C SER A 116 -11.64 10.06 -12.95
N PHE A 117 -10.53 9.44 -13.34
CA PHE A 117 -9.43 9.08 -12.47
C PHE A 117 -8.90 10.30 -11.70
N SER A 118 -8.64 10.12 -10.42
CA SER A 118 -8.27 11.20 -9.51
C SER A 118 -7.21 10.76 -8.50
N ARG A 119 -6.79 11.70 -7.67
CA ARG A 119 -5.92 11.45 -6.50
C ARG A 119 -6.47 10.40 -5.55
N ALA A 120 -7.80 10.23 -5.46
CA ALA A 120 -8.40 9.21 -4.62
C ALA A 120 -8.05 7.81 -5.11
N ASP A 121 -8.23 7.58 -6.41
CA ASP A 121 -7.96 6.30 -7.07
C ASP A 121 -6.47 5.97 -7.04
N LEU A 122 -5.63 6.98 -7.32
CA LEU A 122 -4.18 6.87 -7.20
C LEU A 122 -3.77 6.47 -5.78
N SER A 123 -4.35 7.11 -4.76
CA SER A 123 -4.04 6.84 -3.36
C SER A 123 -4.41 5.41 -2.97
N ALA A 124 -5.62 4.97 -3.33
CA ALA A 124 -6.06 3.60 -3.07
C ALA A 124 -5.14 2.57 -3.73
N ALA A 125 -4.89 2.72 -5.03
CA ALA A 125 -4.05 1.78 -5.77
C ALA A 125 -2.59 1.79 -5.29
N ALA A 126 -2.02 2.96 -4.98
CA ALA A 126 -0.63 3.08 -4.55
C ALA A 126 -0.40 2.55 -3.13
N LEU A 127 -1.30 2.83 -2.19
CA LEU A 127 -1.14 2.41 -0.79
C LEU A 127 -1.29 0.90 -0.62
N PHE A 128 -2.16 0.27 -1.42
CA PHE A 128 -2.33 -1.19 -1.43
C PHE A 128 -1.38 -1.93 -2.38
N ALA A 129 -0.60 -1.22 -3.21
CA ALA A 129 0.36 -1.82 -4.15
C ALA A 129 1.30 -2.87 -3.54
N PRO A 130 1.82 -2.73 -2.30
CA PRO A 130 2.63 -3.78 -1.69
C PRO A 130 1.94 -5.15 -1.54
N LEU A 131 0.61 -5.18 -1.56
CA LEU A 131 -0.16 -6.41 -1.39
C LEU A 131 -0.37 -7.16 -2.72
N PHE A 132 -0.42 -6.46 -3.86
CA PHE A 132 -0.51 -7.09 -5.19
C PHE A 132 0.80 -7.04 -6.01
N GLN A 133 1.83 -6.35 -5.50
CA GLN A 133 3.22 -6.38 -5.98
C GLN A 133 3.35 -6.14 -7.49
N PRO A 134 2.86 -5.01 -8.02
CA PRO A 134 2.85 -4.75 -9.44
C PRO A 134 4.27 -4.64 -9.99
N GLU A 135 4.51 -5.20 -11.18
CA GLU A 135 5.83 -5.24 -11.84
C GLU A 135 6.39 -3.85 -12.14
N ALA A 136 5.49 -2.90 -12.44
CA ALA A 136 5.87 -1.53 -12.72
C ALA A 136 6.45 -0.78 -11.49
N TYR A 137 6.35 -1.33 -10.28
CA TYR A 137 6.95 -0.72 -9.09
C TYR A 137 8.38 -1.24 -8.92
N PRO A 138 9.41 -0.39 -9.04
CA PRO A 138 10.81 -0.81 -9.17
C PRO A 138 11.44 -1.20 -7.82
N VAL A 139 10.79 -2.09 -7.07
CA VAL A 139 11.31 -2.66 -5.82
C VAL A 139 11.48 -4.17 -5.98
N PRO A 140 12.47 -4.78 -5.31
CA PRO A 140 12.73 -6.21 -5.41
C PRO A 140 11.71 -7.00 -4.57
N TRP A 141 10.48 -7.15 -5.10
CA TRP A 141 9.42 -7.90 -4.45
C TRP A 141 9.87 -9.31 -4.04
N PRO A 142 9.47 -9.80 -2.85
CA PRO A 142 9.80 -11.15 -2.45
C PRO A 142 9.16 -12.16 -3.40
N LYS A 143 9.93 -13.15 -3.85
CA LYS A 143 9.36 -14.30 -4.55
C LYS A 143 8.24 -14.92 -3.70
N PRO A 144 7.13 -15.43 -4.29
CA PRO A 144 6.00 -15.99 -3.54
C PRO A 144 6.41 -16.99 -2.46
N ALA A 145 7.34 -17.89 -2.75
CA ALA A 145 7.86 -18.89 -1.80
C ALA A 145 8.58 -18.30 -0.56
N ARG A 146 8.95 -17.01 -0.58
CA ARG A 146 9.56 -16.29 0.55
C ARG A 146 8.55 -15.46 1.33
N ILE A 147 7.33 -15.29 0.83
CA ILE A 147 6.26 -14.60 1.54
C ILE A 147 5.82 -15.48 2.73
N PRO A 148 5.54 -14.90 3.91
CA PRO A 148 5.04 -15.66 5.07
C PRO A 148 3.73 -16.38 4.74
N LYS A 149 3.52 -17.59 5.26
CA LYS A 149 2.34 -18.41 4.92
C LYS A 149 1.04 -17.68 5.26
N GLU A 150 1.02 -16.98 6.39
CA GLU A 150 -0.12 -16.19 6.86
C GLU A 150 -0.50 -15.11 5.84
N ILE A 151 0.50 -14.39 5.32
CA ILE A 151 0.29 -13.39 4.28
C ILE A 151 -0.14 -14.05 2.97
N GLN A 152 0.46 -15.18 2.56
CA GLN A 152 0.04 -15.86 1.33
C GLN A 152 -1.43 -16.27 1.39
N THR A 153 -1.88 -16.82 2.51
CA THR A 153 -3.28 -17.18 2.73
C THR A 153 -4.17 -15.95 2.64
N TRP A 154 -3.80 -14.86 3.31
CA TRP A 154 -4.56 -13.61 3.28
C TRP A 154 -4.63 -13.01 1.86
N LEU A 155 -3.51 -12.94 1.14
CA LEU A 155 -3.45 -12.46 -0.25
C LEU A 155 -4.30 -13.30 -1.20
N THR A 156 -4.34 -14.62 -0.98
CA THR A 156 -5.19 -15.51 -1.77
C THR A 156 -6.67 -15.25 -1.50
N GLN A 157 -7.04 -15.09 -0.22
CA GLN A 157 -8.42 -14.81 0.20
C GLN A 157 -8.92 -13.47 -0.35
N TRP A 158 -8.08 -12.44 -0.32
CA TRP A 158 -8.43 -11.07 -0.71
C TRP A 158 -8.04 -10.71 -2.15
N GLN A 159 -7.62 -11.70 -2.93
CA GLN A 159 -7.23 -11.53 -4.32
C GLN A 159 -8.31 -10.79 -5.15
N PRO A 160 -9.61 -11.11 -5.04
CA PRO A 160 -10.62 -10.45 -5.87
C PRO A 160 -10.67 -8.92 -5.67
N GLN A 161 -10.63 -8.45 -4.42
CA GLN A 161 -10.64 -7.03 -4.09
C GLN A 161 -9.31 -6.36 -4.47
N LEU A 162 -8.19 -7.05 -4.23
CA LEU A 162 -6.88 -6.56 -4.63
C LEU A 162 -6.74 -6.42 -6.16
N GLN A 163 -7.40 -7.29 -6.95
CA GLN A 163 -7.39 -7.19 -8.40
C GLN A 163 -8.12 -5.95 -8.92
N VAL A 164 -9.16 -5.48 -8.22
CA VAL A 164 -9.82 -4.21 -8.56
C VAL A 164 -8.79 -3.07 -8.49
N LEU A 165 -8.02 -3.00 -7.41
CA LEU A 165 -6.98 -1.97 -7.24
C LEU A 165 -5.79 -2.17 -8.19
N ASN A 166 -5.38 -3.40 -8.43
CA ASN A 166 -4.32 -3.71 -9.39
C ASN A 166 -4.70 -3.30 -10.82
N LYS A 167 -5.97 -3.46 -11.19
CA LYS A 167 -6.49 -2.98 -12.48
C LYS A 167 -6.40 -1.47 -12.58
N ILE A 168 -6.88 -0.73 -11.56
CA ILE A 168 -6.75 0.73 -11.50
C ILE A 168 -5.27 1.15 -11.60
N TYR A 169 -4.38 0.46 -10.89
CA TYR A 169 -2.95 0.72 -10.93
C TYR A 169 -2.36 0.53 -12.33
N THR A 170 -2.73 -0.55 -13.01
CA THR A 170 -2.18 -0.90 -14.33
C THR A 170 -2.71 0.03 -15.42
N ASP A 171 -3.98 0.42 -15.34
CA ASP A 171 -4.63 1.26 -16.35
C ASP A 171 -4.15 2.73 -16.29
N TYR A 172 -3.63 3.20 -15.15
CA TYR A 172 -3.35 4.63 -14.90
C TYR A 172 -1.92 4.95 -14.41
N ARG A 173 -0.99 4.02 -14.54
CA ARG A 173 0.43 4.25 -14.22
C ARG A 173 1.29 4.58 -15.43
#